data_AF-A0A7K2MD30-F1
#
_entry.id   AF-A0A7K2MD30-F1
#
_cell.length_a   1.000
_cell.length_b   1.000
_cell.length_c   1.000
_cell.angle_alpha   90.00
_cell.angle_beta   90.00
_cell.angle_gamma   90.00
#
_symmetry.space_group_name_H-M   'P 1'
#
loop_
_entity.id
_entity.type
_entity.pdbx_description
1 polymer ?
#
loop_
_entity_poly.entity_id
_entity_poly.type
_entity_poly.pdbx_seq_one_letter_code
_entity_poly.pdbx_strand_id
1 'polypeptide(L)'
;TRAVTEDPRAAGRVRTAGKLARTAQLARAGERVVAVVRRVLDEDDPPPRLRGEIRLQLSVVLRNQSGGALDSLNEVARAIPDLEASDPPTAARAMAVAAIPSIKGWHVERHLYWLRRGETLGDRVADPVARAAIAA
;
A
#
# COMPACT_ATOMS: atom_id res chain seq x y z
N THR A 1 -9.05 -4.64 15.69
CA THR A 1 -9.96 -5.12 14.63
C THR A 1 -10.56 -6.44 15.05
N ARG A 2 -11.72 -6.79 14.49
CA ARG A 2 -12.60 -7.86 15.02
C ARG A 2 -11.91 -9.23 15.11
N ALA A 3 -10.99 -9.54 14.19
CA ALA A 3 -10.19 -10.77 14.22
C ALA A 3 -9.13 -10.81 15.33
N VAL A 4 -8.51 -9.66 15.69
CA VAL A 4 -7.54 -9.58 16.81
C VAL A 4 -8.21 -9.78 18.16
N THR A 5 -9.48 -9.42 18.28
CA THR A 5 -10.28 -9.68 19.48
C THR A 5 -10.76 -11.13 19.59
N GLU A 6 -10.80 -11.87 18.47
CA GLU A 6 -11.31 -13.27 18.42
C GLU A 6 -10.17 -14.32 18.45
N ASP A 7 -8.99 -14.02 17.88
CA ASP A 7 -7.78 -14.86 17.97
C ASP A 7 -6.55 -14.06 18.44
N PRO A 8 -6.03 -14.30 19.66
CA PRO A 8 -4.83 -13.62 20.18
C PRO A 8 -3.59 -13.77 19.29
N ARG A 9 -3.53 -14.80 18.43
CA ARG A 9 -2.41 -15.02 17.51
C ARG A 9 -2.44 -14.11 16.28
N ALA A 10 -3.59 -13.54 15.93
CA ALA A 10 -3.73 -12.63 14.78
C ALA A 10 -2.78 -11.43 14.88
N ALA A 11 -2.67 -10.82 16.07
CA ALA A 11 -1.73 -9.73 16.31
C ALA A 11 -0.27 -10.12 16.01
N GLY A 12 0.11 -11.36 16.33
CA GLY A 12 1.42 -11.91 16.01
C GLY A 12 1.62 -12.09 14.50
N ARG A 13 0.63 -12.65 13.80
CA ARG A 13 0.66 -12.84 12.34
C ARG A 13 0.78 -11.52 11.59
N VAL A 14 0.00 -10.52 11.96
CA VAL A 14 0.04 -9.17 11.36
C VAL A 14 1.42 -8.54 11.49
N ARG A 15 2.03 -8.57 12.68
CA ARG A 15 3.39 -8.03 12.89
C ARG A 15 4.42 -8.77 12.04
N THR A 16 4.32 -10.10 11.98
CA THR A 16 5.21 -10.93 11.17
C THR A 16 5.04 -10.66 9.68
N ALA A 17 3.81 -10.50 9.19
CA ALA A 17 3.53 -10.18 7.80
C ALA A 17 4.13 -8.83 7.39
N GLY A 18 4.03 -7.80 8.23
CA GLY A 18 4.68 -6.51 7.95
C GLY A 18 6.21 -6.60 7.92
N LYS A 19 6.82 -7.36 8.85
CA LYS A 19 8.27 -7.61 8.81
C LYS A 19 8.67 -8.36 7.54
N LEU A 20 7.94 -9.41 7.21
CA LEU A 20 8.19 -10.25 6.04
C LEU A 20 8.06 -9.43 4.74
N ALA A 21 6.97 -8.66 4.58
CA ALA A 21 6.75 -7.80 3.42
C ALA A 21 7.86 -6.78 3.28
N ARG A 22 8.33 -6.17 4.38
CA ARG A 22 9.46 -5.24 4.37
C ARG A 22 10.76 -5.90 3.94
N THR A 23 11.13 -7.04 4.52
CA THR A 23 12.38 -7.74 4.17
C THR A 23 12.37 -8.30 2.75
N ALA A 24 11.18 -8.69 2.26
CA ALA A 24 10.99 -9.25 0.93
C ALA A 24 11.23 -8.24 -0.20
N GLN A 25 11.21 -6.93 0.06
CA GLN A 25 11.43 -5.90 -0.97
C GLN A 25 12.81 -6.00 -1.62
N LEU A 26 13.81 -6.47 -0.87
CA LEU A 26 15.21 -6.56 -1.29
C LEU A 26 15.55 -7.90 -1.98
N ALA A 27 14.58 -8.80 -2.14
CA ALA A 27 14.78 -10.12 -2.73
C ALA A 27 13.70 -10.42 -3.77
N ARG A 28 13.97 -11.38 -4.67
CA ARG A 28 12.90 -12.03 -5.44
C ARG A 28 12.10 -12.93 -4.48
N ALA A 29 11.18 -12.32 -3.74
CA ALA A 29 10.29 -13.05 -2.88
C ALA A 29 9.50 -14.05 -3.74
N GLY A 30 9.56 -15.33 -3.38
CA GLY A 30 8.75 -16.35 -4.06
C GLY A 30 7.25 -16.09 -3.82
N GLU A 31 6.41 -16.61 -4.73
CA GLU A 31 4.94 -16.46 -4.69
C GLU A 31 4.31 -16.78 -3.32
N ARG A 32 4.92 -17.71 -2.58
CA ARG A 32 4.49 -18.08 -1.22
C ARG A 32 4.49 -16.91 -0.24
N VAL A 33 5.45 -15.99 -0.34
CA VAL A 33 5.52 -14.81 0.53
C VAL A 33 4.34 -13.89 0.25
N VAL A 34 4.06 -13.62 -1.03
CA VAL A 34 2.91 -12.80 -1.46
C VAL A 34 1.60 -13.42 -0.96
N ALA A 35 1.43 -14.73 -1.15
CA ALA A 35 0.23 -15.45 -0.72
C ALA A 35 0.00 -15.34 0.80
N VAL A 36 1.05 -15.52 1.61
CA VAL A 36 0.96 -15.40 3.07
C VAL A 36 0.61 -13.98 3.50
N VAL A 37 1.23 -12.96 2.91
CA VAL A 37 0.94 -11.55 3.27
C VAL A 37 -0.49 -11.18 2.89
N ARG A 38 -0.98 -11.58 1.70
CA ARG A 38 -2.38 -11.36 1.28
C ARG A 38 -3.35 -12.05 2.24
N ARG A 39 -3.09 -13.30 2.61
CA ARG A 39 -3.91 -14.04 3.57
C ARG A 39 -4.03 -13.30 4.91
N VAL A 40 -2.94 -12.77 5.44
CA VAL A 40 -2.97 -11.98 6.69
C VAL A 40 -3.76 -10.67 6.51
N LEU A 41 -3.63 -9.99 5.38
CA LEU A 41 -4.41 -8.79 5.08
C LEU A 41 -5.92 -9.06 5.01
N ASP A 42 -6.31 -10.24 4.52
CA ASP A 42 -7.71 -10.60 4.28
C ASP A 42 -8.37 -11.28 5.50
N GLU A 43 -7.64 -12.15 6.22
CA GLU A 43 -8.18 -12.95 7.34
C GLU A 43 -7.99 -12.28 8.71
N ASP A 44 -6.87 -11.59 8.93
CA ASP A 44 -6.52 -11.04 10.25
C ASP A 44 -6.96 -9.57 10.44
N ASP A 45 -7.52 -8.96 9.38
CA ASP A 45 -8.05 -7.59 9.33
C ASP A 45 -7.16 -6.60 10.11
N PRO A 46 -5.94 -6.24 9.66
CA PRO A 46 -5.08 -5.36 10.44
C PRO A 46 -5.72 -3.98 10.68
N PRO A 47 -5.37 -3.24 11.75
CA PRO A 47 -5.81 -1.86 11.92
C PRO A 47 -5.48 -1.03 10.66
N PRO A 48 -6.33 -0.06 10.25
CA PRO A 48 -6.21 0.62 8.96
C PRO A 48 -4.80 1.10 8.64
N ARG A 49 -4.16 1.83 9.57
CA ARG A 49 -2.78 2.30 9.41
C ARG A 49 -1.82 1.19 8.99
N LEU A 50 -1.83 0.09 9.74
CA LEU A 50 -0.93 -1.04 9.52
C LEU A 50 -1.29 -1.81 8.24
N ARG A 51 -2.59 -1.94 7.94
CA ARG A 51 -3.06 -2.55 6.69
C ARG A 51 -2.55 -1.79 5.47
N GLY A 52 -2.68 -0.46 5.48
CA GLY A 52 -2.16 0.43 4.44
C GLY A 52 -0.64 0.31 4.28
N GLU A 53 0.10 0.35 5.40
CA GLU A 53 1.56 0.18 5.40
C GLU A 53 2.00 -1.18 4.81
N ILE A 54 1.35 -2.28 5.21
CA ILE A 54 1.66 -3.62 4.69
C ILE A 54 1.36 -3.71 3.19
N ARG A 55 0.24 -3.13 2.72
CA ARG A 55 -0.10 -3.09 1.28
C ARG A 55 0.93 -2.31 0.46
N LEU A 56 1.43 -1.17 0.96
CA LEU A 56 2.51 -0.44 0.30
C LEU A 56 3.83 -1.22 0.28
N GLN A 57 4.13 -2.00 1.33
CA GLN A 57 5.31 -2.87 1.32
C GLN A 57 5.15 -4.01 0.30
N LEU A 58 3.96 -4.63 0.25
CA LEU A 58 3.63 -5.69 -0.70
C LEU A 58 3.68 -5.18 -2.15
N SER A 59 3.27 -3.94 -2.42
CA SER A 59 3.32 -3.39 -3.77
C SER A 59 4.76 -3.32 -4.31
N VAL A 60 5.75 -3.01 -3.49
CA VAL A 60 7.17 -3.02 -3.86
C VAL A 60 7.63 -4.44 -4.18
N VAL A 61 7.23 -5.42 -3.35
CA VAL A 61 7.53 -6.85 -3.60
C VAL A 61 6.98 -7.31 -4.94
N LEU A 62 5.73 -6.95 -5.26
CA LEU A 62 5.08 -7.29 -6.52
C LEU A 62 5.73 -6.60 -7.72
N ARG A 63 6.15 -5.33 -7.57
CA ARG A 63 6.83 -4.57 -8.64
C ARG A 63 8.13 -5.22 -9.08
N ASN A 64 8.81 -5.89 -8.15
CA ASN A 64 10.10 -6.55 -8.38
C ASN A 64 9.95 -7.99 -8.94
N GLN A 65 8.71 -8.50 -9.07
CA GLN A 65 8.43 -9.80 -9.68
C GLN A 65 8.08 -9.66 -11.16
N SER A 66 8.41 -10.71 -11.93
CA SER A 66 8.03 -10.79 -13.34
C SER A 66 6.50 -10.76 -13.46
N GLY A 67 5.95 -9.78 -14.20
CA GLY A 67 4.51 -9.65 -14.41
C GLY A 67 3.72 -9.00 -13.25
N GLY A 68 4.35 -8.68 -12.13
CA GLY A 68 3.66 -8.16 -10.93
C GLY A 68 3.34 -6.66 -10.95
N ALA A 69 3.54 -5.96 -12.07
CA ALA A 69 3.42 -4.50 -12.13
C ALA A 69 1.98 -3.99 -11.94
N LEU A 70 0.98 -4.64 -12.56
CA LEU A 70 -0.43 -4.27 -12.37
C LEU A 70 -0.91 -4.62 -10.95
N ASP A 71 -0.49 -5.77 -10.44
CA ASP A 71 -0.78 -6.21 -9.08
C ASP A 71 -0.18 -5.26 -8.03
N SER A 72 1.04 -4.79 -8.25
CA SER A 72 1.67 -3.75 -7.45
C SER A 72 0.81 -2.48 -7.40
N LEU A 73 0.38 -2.00 -8.56
CA LEU A 73 -0.43 -0.79 -8.68
C LEU A 73 -1.81 -0.96 -8.01
N ASN A 74 -2.40 -2.15 -8.09
CA ASN A 74 -3.64 -2.49 -7.39
C ASN A 74 -3.46 -2.45 -5.85
N GLU A 75 -2.34 -2.96 -5.32
CA GLU A 75 -2.08 -2.88 -3.87
C GLU A 75 -1.84 -1.45 -3.40
N VAL A 76 -1.19 -0.60 -4.22
CA VAL A 76 -1.09 0.85 -3.93
C VAL A 76 -2.48 1.47 -3.80
N ALA A 77 -3.38 1.24 -4.77
CA ALA A 77 -4.73 1.79 -4.70
C ALA A 77 -5.53 1.29 -3.48
N ARG A 78 -5.35 0.02 -3.08
CA ARG A 78 -6.03 -0.55 -1.91
C ARG A 78 -5.50 0.01 -0.58
N ALA A 79 -4.24 0.45 -0.54
CA ALA A 79 -3.66 1.07 0.65
C ALA A 79 -4.21 2.49 0.92
N ILE A 80 -4.62 3.21 -0.13
CA ILE A 80 -4.94 4.64 -0.02
C ILE A 80 -6.05 4.95 0.98
N PRO A 81 -7.23 4.30 0.99
CA PRO A 81 -8.30 4.63 1.93
C PRO A 81 -7.90 4.45 3.40
N ASP A 82 -7.07 3.44 3.68
CA ASP A 82 -6.56 3.15 5.02
C ASP A 82 -5.58 4.22 5.50
N LEU A 83 -4.72 4.69 4.59
CA LEU A 83 -3.72 5.70 4.88
C LEU A 83 -4.33 7.10 4.90
N GLU A 84 -5.34 7.40 4.10
CA GLU A 84 -5.94 8.74 4.06
C GLU A 84 -6.50 9.15 5.44
N ALA A 85 -7.01 8.17 6.21
CA ALA A 85 -7.49 8.38 7.57
C ALA A 85 -6.39 8.41 8.64
N SER A 86 -5.22 7.79 8.39
CA SER A 86 -4.23 7.50 9.44
C SER A 86 -2.84 8.07 9.22
N ASP A 87 -2.50 8.38 7.97
CA ASP A 87 -1.24 8.94 7.49
C ASP A 87 -1.46 9.69 6.15
N PRO A 88 -2.12 10.87 6.18
CA PRO A 88 -2.47 11.62 4.97
C PRO A 88 -1.30 11.92 4.02
N PRO A 89 -0.08 12.28 4.50
CA PRO A 89 1.05 12.49 3.60
C PRO A 89 1.45 11.23 2.83
N THR A 90 1.47 10.07 3.50
CA THR A 90 1.78 8.79 2.83
C THR A 90 0.69 8.42 1.83
N ALA A 91 -0.58 8.70 2.15
CA ALA A 91 -1.70 8.50 1.23
C ALA A 91 -1.56 9.37 -0.04
N ALA A 92 -1.23 10.65 0.11
CA ALA A 92 -1.01 11.55 -1.03
C ALA A 92 0.13 11.06 -1.93
N ARG A 93 1.23 10.56 -1.33
CA ARG A 93 2.32 9.95 -2.09
C ARG A 93 1.89 8.67 -2.83
N ALA A 94 1.08 7.83 -2.19
CA ALA A 94 0.52 6.64 -2.84
C ALA A 94 -0.41 7.02 -4.02
N MET A 95 -1.18 8.10 -3.89
CA MET A 95 -1.99 8.66 -4.98
C MET A 95 -1.10 9.16 -6.14
N ALA A 96 0.00 9.85 -5.84
CA ALA A 96 0.96 10.28 -6.86
C ALA A 96 1.55 9.08 -7.63
N VAL A 97 1.95 8.01 -6.94
CA VAL A 97 2.39 6.76 -7.59
C VAL A 97 1.29 6.16 -8.48
N ALA A 98 0.05 6.14 -7.98
CA ALA A 98 -1.10 5.61 -8.72
C ALA A 98 -1.51 6.47 -9.93
N ALA A 99 -1.14 7.75 -9.94
CA ALA A 99 -1.40 8.68 -11.02
C ALA A 99 -0.48 8.49 -12.24
N ILE A 100 0.69 7.85 -12.08
CA ILE A 100 1.67 7.67 -13.17
C ILE A 100 1.20 6.55 -14.12
N PRO A 101 0.88 6.84 -15.40
CA PRO A 101 0.38 5.85 -16.36
C PRO A 101 1.53 5.03 -16.99
N SER A 102 2.38 4.43 -16.16
CA SER A 102 3.58 3.71 -16.62
C SER A 102 3.36 2.23 -16.91
N ILE A 103 2.23 1.65 -16.46
CA ILE A 103 1.93 0.22 -16.54
C ILE A 103 0.58 0.02 -17.25
N LYS A 104 0.51 -0.96 -18.17
CA LYS A 104 -0.75 -1.34 -18.83
C LYS A 104 -1.70 -2.00 -17.82
N GLY A 105 -3.00 -1.74 -17.95
CA GLY A 105 -4.06 -2.46 -17.23
C GLY A 105 -5.12 -1.59 -16.54
N TRP A 106 -4.82 -0.31 -16.31
CA TRP A 106 -5.83 0.67 -15.90
C TRP A 106 -6.19 1.60 -17.06
N HIS A 107 -7.43 2.07 -17.06
CA HIS A 107 -7.86 3.17 -17.91
C HIS A 107 -7.27 4.50 -17.43
N VAL A 108 -7.05 5.44 -18.35
CA VAL A 108 -6.44 6.75 -18.07
C VAL A 108 -7.24 7.55 -17.03
N GLU A 109 -8.56 7.39 -17.02
CA GLU A 109 -9.47 8.04 -16.08
C GLU A 109 -9.16 7.68 -14.63
N ARG A 110 -8.67 6.45 -14.40
CA ARG A 110 -8.29 6.00 -13.06
C ARG A 110 -7.00 6.66 -12.59
N HIS A 111 -6.04 6.87 -13.49
CA HIS A 111 -4.83 7.65 -13.20
C HIS A 111 -5.17 9.11 -12.92
N LEU A 112 -6.01 9.73 -13.74
CA LEU A 112 -6.47 11.10 -13.55
C LEU A 112 -7.28 11.29 -12.25
N TYR A 113 -8.04 10.28 -11.85
CA TYR A 113 -8.72 10.27 -10.55
C TYR A 113 -7.73 10.39 -9.39
N TRP A 114 -6.66 9.59 -9.40
CA TRP A 114 -5.65 9.65 -8.36
C TRP A 114 -4.81 10.92 -8.39
N LEU A 115 -4.51 11.46 -9.57
CA LEU A 115 -3.83 12.74 -9.71
C LEU A 115 -4.59 13.85 -8.97
N ARG A 116 -5.87 14.05 -9.31
CA ARG A 116 -6.70 15.09 -8.69
C ARG A 116 -6.85 14.92 -7.19
N ARG A 117 -7.04 13.68 -6.74
CA ARG A 117 -7.18 13.37 -5.31
C ARG A 117 -5.87 13.60 -4.55
N GLY A 118 -4.74 13.25 -5.16
CA GLY A 118 -3.40 13.46 -4.63
C GLY A 118 -3.06 14.93 -4.48
N GLU A 119 -3.36 15.75 -5.49
CA GLU A 119 -3.22 17.22 -5.43
C GLU A 119 -4.06 17.81 -4.29
N THR A 120 -5.35 17.46 -4.24
CA THR A 120 -6.28 17.94 -3.21
C THR A 120 -5.81 17.59 -1.79
N LEU A 121 -5.29 16.37 -1.59
CA LEU A 121 -4.79 15.94 -0.29
C LEU A 121 -3.43 16.56 0.04
N GLY A 122 -2.55 16.67 -0.95
CA GLY A 122 -1.22 17.27 -0.84
C GLY A 122 -1.26 18.74 -0.42
N ASP A 123 -2.22 19.52 -0.93
CA ASP A 123 -2.42 20.92 -0.54
C ASP A 123 -2.75 21.10 0.95
N ARG A 124 -3.28 20.05 1.59
CA ARG A 124 -3.62 20.03 3.03
C ARG A 124 -2.45 19.60 3.90
N VAL A 125 -1.35 19.10 3.32
CA VAL A 125 -0.17 18.66 4.06
C VAL A 125 0.65 19.89 4.49
N ALA A 126 0.64 20.18 5.79
CA ALA A 126 1.31 21.34 6.36
C ALA A 126 2.84 21.24 6.34
N ASP A 127 3.39 20.05 6.58
CA ASP A 127 4.83 19.81 6.61
C ASP A 127 5.44 19.99 5.20
N PRO A 128 6.34 20.99 5.00
CA PRO A 128 6.96 21.23 3.71
C PRO A 128 7.83 20.06 3.22
N VAL A 129 8.45 19.29 4.13
CA VAL A 129 9.27 18.12 3.74
C VAL A 129 8.36 17.02 3.19
N ALA A 130 7.27 16.72 3.90
CA ALA A 130 6.27 15.78 3.41
C ALA A 130 5.62 16.23 2.09
N ARG A 131 5.36 17.53 1.92
CA ARG A 131 4.82 18.08 0.67
C ARG A 131 5.79 17.92 -0.50
N ALA A 132 7.07 18.20 -0.29
CA ALA A 132 8.10 17.98 -1.31
C ALA A 132 8.22 16.50 -1.69
N ALA A 133 8.11 15.58 -0.73
CA ALA A 133 8.16 14.15 -0.98
C ALA A 133 6.96 13.59 -1.79
N ILE A 134 5.84 14.31 -1.85
CA ILE A 134 4.69 13.97 -2.69
C ILE A 134 4.93 14.40 -4.15
N ALA A 135 5.66 15.50 -4.36
CA ALA A 135 5.93 16.07 -5.68
C ALA A 135 7.15 15.46 -6.40
N ALA A 136 7.95 14.63 -5.70
CA ALA A 136 9.16 13.98 -6.20
C ALA A 136 8.86 12.60 -6.81
#